data_AF-A0A7G8X8T1-F1
#
_entry.id   AF-A0A7G8X8T1-F1
#
_cell.length_a   1.000
_cell.length_b   1.000
_cell.length_c   1.000
_cell.angle_alpha   90.00
_cell.angle_beta   90.00
_cell.angle_gamma   90.00
#
_symmetry.space_group_name_H-M   'P 1'
#
loop_
_entity.id
_entity.type
_entity.pdbx_description
1 polymer ?
#
loop_
_entity_poly.entity_id
_entity_poly.type
_entity_poly.pdbx_seq_one_letter_code
_entity_poly.pdbx_strand_id
1 'polypeptide(L)'
;MKECCFKINLSLEEAKKKYCSWMNEEIEFELDEYGDCVDKSVHISETEDGWTYFVDFEGGAFFGLSNQAWTKLANGRSVIYAYYDEDLNAELIVIKNGTLIREFSLYEDEPDANVNLGAFEYEEHSPIVDWKDVVTFLEKEFTLN
;
A
#
# COMPACT_ATOMS: atom_id res chain seq x y z
N MET A 1 6.82 1.99 -15.78
CA MET A 1 7.26 1.20 -14.61
C MET A 1 6.24 1.50 -13.55
N LYS A 2 5.71 0.45 -12.95
CA LYS A 2 4.56 0.52 -12.09
C LYS A 2 4.88 -0.21 -10.81
N GLU A 3 4.53 0.40 -9.69
CA GLU A 3 4.61 -0.25 -8.39
C GLU A 3 3.28 -0.05 -7.66
N CYS A 4 2.83 -1.11 -7.00
CA CYS A 4 1.59 -1.14 -6.26
C CYS A 4 1.82 -2.01 -5.04
N CYS A 5 1.93 -1.39 -3.88
CA CYS A 5 2.24 -2.12 -2.66
C CYS A 5 1.61 -1.48 -1.44
N PHE A 6 1.33 -2.31 -0.44
CA PHE A 6 1.02 -1.81 0.89
C PHE A 6 1.75 -2.61 1.95
N LYS A 7 1.87 -2.03 3.13
CA LYS A 7 2.31 -2.73 4.34
C LYS A 7 1.33 -2.49 5.47
N ILE A 8 1.17 -3.50 6.31
CA ILE A 8 0.30 -3.49 7.50
C ILE A 8 1.08 -3.96 8.72
N ASN A 9 0.88 -3.30 9.87
CA ASN A 9 1.57 -3.65 11.11
C ASN A 9 0.89 -4.85 11.79
N LEU A 10 1.18 -6.03 11.24
CA LEU A 10 0.73 -7.36 11.65
C LEU A 10 1.81 -8.38 11.27
N SER A 11 1.84 -9.50 12.00
CA SER A 11 2.64 -10.67 11.60
C SER A 11 2.13 -11.29 10.29
N LEU A 12 2.96 -12.09 9.60
CA LEU A 12 2.60 -12.71 8.32
C LEU A 12 1.28 -13.46 8.38
N GLU A 13 1.10 -14.28 9.42
CA GLU A 13 -0.08 -15.12 9.61
C GLU A 13 -1.34 -14.32 9.93
N GLU A 14 -1.22 -13.22 10.67
CA GLU A 14 -2.34 -12.31 10.94
C GLU A 14 -2.71 -11.49 9.71
N ALA A 15 -1.70 -11.02 8.96
CA ALA A 15 -1.86 -10.25 7.74
C ALA A 15 -2.54 -11.08 6.64
N LYS A 16 -2.14 -12.34 6.43
CA LYS A 16 -2.80 -13.26 5.49
C LYS A 16 -4.27 -13.47 5.82
N LYS A 17 -4.61 -13.77 7.08
CA LYS A 17 -6.01 -13.90 7.52
C LYS A 17 -6.80 -12.62 7.31
N LYS A 18 -6.17 -11.48 7.56
CA LYS A 18 -6.76 -10.16 7.36
C LYS A 18 -7.05 -9.90 5.88
N TYR A 19 -6.11 -10.25 5.01
CA TYR A 19 -6.22 -10.13 3.57
C TYR A 19 -7.35 -11.01 3.01
N CYS A 20 -7.38 -12.30 3.36
CA CYS A 20 -8.49 -13.20 3.01
C CYS A 20 -9.86 -12.64 3.43
N SER A 21 -9.96 -12.15 4.68
CA SER A 21 -11.19 -11.54 5.19
C SER A 21 -11.58 -10.26 4.46
N TRP A 22 -10.61 -9.49 3.97
CA TRP A 22 -10.85 -8.24 3.24
C TRP A 22 -11.31 -8.53 1.80
N MET A 23 -10.67 -9.49 1.14
CA MET A 23 -11.04 -10.00 -0.19
C MET A 23 -12.35 -10.79 -0.17
N ASN A 24 -12.78 -11.26 1.02
CA ASN A 24 -13.92 -12.15 1.19
C ASN A 24 -13.75 -13.46 0.40
N GLU A 25 -12.51 -13.97 0.41
CA GLU A 25 -12.09 -15.18 -0.28
C GLU A 25 -11.23 -16.04 0.65
N GLU A 26 -11.35 -17.36 0.52
CA GLU A 26 -10.44 -18.29 1.18
C GLU A 26 -9.27 -18.55 0.21
N ILE A 27 -8.16 -17.83 0.44
CA ILE A 27 -6.99 -17.84 -0.43
C ILE A 27 -6.01 -18.92 0.05
N GLU A 28 -5.65 -19.83 -0.85
CA GLU A 28 -4.54 -20.77 -0.65
C GLU A 28 -3.27 -20.12 -1.19
N PHE A 29 -2.41 -19.65 -0.28
CA PHE A 29 -1.16 -19.00 -0.66
C PHE A 29 -0.15 -20.04 -1.14
N GLU A 30 0.40 -19.81 -2.33
CA GLU A 30 1.52 -20.58 -2.86
C GLU A 30 2.83 -20.08 -2.25
N LEU A 31 3.88 -20.90 -2.27
CA LEU A 31 5.24 -20.46 -1.93
C LEU A 31 6.03 -20.32 -3.22
N ASP A 32 6.70 -19.19 -3.40
CA ASP A 32 7.64 -19.02 -4.51
C ASP A 32 8.98 -19.72 -4.26
N GLU A 33 9.94 -19.54 -5.17
CA GLU A 33 11.28 -20.15 -5.08
C GLU A 33 12.13 -19.63 -3.90
N TYR A 34 11.77 -18.48 -3.33
CA TYR A 34 12.42 -17.86 -2.18
C TYR A 34 11.70 -18.16 -0.87
N GLY A 35 10.50 -18.76 -0.94
CA GLY A 35 9.67 -19.10 0.20
C GLY A 35 8.70 -17.99 0.62
N ASP A 36 8.51 -16.98 -0.21
CA ASP A 36 7.51 -15.93 0.02
C ASP A 36 6.11 -16.44 -0.31
N CYS A 37 5.11 -15.96 0.43
CA CYS A 37 3.72 -16.33 0.19
C CYS A 37 3.17 -15.54 -1.00
N VAL A 38 2.50 -16.21 -1.94
CA VAL A 38 1.96 -15.60 -3.15
C VAL A 38 0.46 -15.87 -3.30
N ASP A 39 -0.31 -14.83 -3.64
CA ASP A 39 -1.67 -14.92 -4.16
C ASP A 39 -1.72 -14.22 -5.53
N LYS A 40 -1.84 -15.00 -6.61
CA LYS A 40 -1.78 -14.50 -8.00
C LYS A 40 -0.49 -13.70 -8.22
N SER A 41 -0.58 -12.38 -8.39
CA SER A 41 0.55 -11.46 -8.58
C SER A 41 1.02 -10.79 -7.29
N VAL A 42 0.35 -11.05 -6.15
CA VAL A 42 0.62 -10.41 -4.87
C VAL A 42 1.55 -11.26 -4.05
N HIS A 43 2.78 -10.78 -3.85
CA HIS A 43 3.75 -11.40 -2.95
C HIS A 43 3.63 -10.80 -1.55
N ILE A 44 3.77 -11.66 -0.55
CA ILE A 44 3.54 -11.34 0.86
C ILE A 44 4.71 -11.82 1.69
N SER A 45 5.35 -10.88 2.39
CA SER A 45 6.50 -11.14 3.23
C SER A 45 6.47 -10.31 4.51
N GLU A 46 6.96 -10.87 5.61
CA GLU A 46 7.10 -10.18 6.89
C GLU A 46 8.54 -9.68 7.05
N THR A 47 8.67 -8.51 7.67
CA THR A 47 9.94 -7.86 7.97
C THR A 47 10.23 -7.91 9.47
N GLU A 48 11.51 -7.79 9.83
CA GLU A 48 11.96 -7.93 11.22
C GLU A 48 11.35 -6.89 12.19
N ASP A 49 10.87 -5.76 11.67
CA ASP A 49 10.23 -4.69 12.45
C ASP A 49 8.71 -4.91 12.66
N GLY A 50 8.19 -6.07 12.26
CA GLY A 50 6.81 -6.50 12.51
C GLY A 50 5.78 -5.95 11.52
N TRP A 51 6.23 -5.54 10.33
CA TRP A 51 5.35 -5.21 9.21
C TRP A 51 5.28 -6.37 8.22
N THR A 52 4.09 -6.60 7.68
CA THR A 52 3.89 -7.47 6.53
C THR A 52 3.62 -6.63 5.29
N TYR A 53 4.36 -6.91 4.23
CA TYR A 53 4.31 -6.26 2.93
C TYR A 53 3.46 -7.07 1.97
N PHE A 54 2.76 -6.38 1.07
CA PHE A 54 1.98 -6.94 -0.02
C PHE A 54 2.39 -6.17 -1.27
N VAL A 55 3.06 -6.85 -2.19
CA VAL A 55 3.59 -6.27 -3.43
C VAL A 55 2.89 -6.91 -4.60
N ASP A 56 2.16 -6.12 -5.37
CA ASP A 56 1.49 -6.57 -6.59
C ASP A 56 2.36 -6.30 -7.81
N PHE A 57 2.91 -7.37 -8.40
CA PHE A 57 3.79 -7.30 -9.57
C PHE A 57 3.06 -7.03 -10.90
N GLU A 58 1.74 -7.19 -10.97
CA GLU A 58 0.92 -6.74 -12.11
C GLU A 58 0.45 -5.28 -11.93
N GLY A 59 0.48 -4.80 -10.68
CA GLY A 59 0.21 -3.44 -10.27
C GLY A 59 -1.28 -3.03 -10.21
N GLY A 60 -2.22 -3.89 -10.57
CA GLY A 60 -3.64 -3.56 -10.63
C GLY A 60 -4.46 -3.86 -9.36
N ALA A 61 -3.98 -4.69 -8.46
CA ALA A 61 -4.77 -5.31 -7.39
C ALA A 61 -5.33 -4.30 -6.36
N PHE A 62 -4.60 -3.20 -6.10
CA PHE A 62 -4.97 -2.22 -5.07
C PHE A 62 -5.25 -0.82 -5.61
N PHE A 63 -5.07 -0.60 -6.91
CA PHE A 63 -5.26 0.68 -7.57
C PHE A 63 -6.73 1.15 -7.48
N GLY A 64 -6.94 2.43 -7.18
CA GLY A 64 -8.27 3.05 -7.14
C GLY A 64 -9.15 2.62 -5.97
N LEU A 65 -8.59 1.94 -4.96
CA LEU A 65 -9.35 1.56 -3.76
C LEU A 65 -9.61 2.78 -2.86
N SER A 66 -10.87 2.98 -2.49
CA SER A 66 -11.26 4.11 -1.63
C SER A 66 -10.62 4.07 -0.23
N ASN A 67 -10.50 5.23 0.41
CA ASN A 67 -10.06 5.32 1.81
C ASN A 67 -10.90 4.48 2.79
N GLN A 68 -12.18 4.20 2.47
CA GLN A 68 -13.05 3.35 3.26
C GLN A 68 -12.62 1.87 3.18
N ALA A 69 -12.19 1.42 1.99
CA ALA A 69 -11.65 0.08 1.81
C ALA A 69 -10.36 -0.10 2.62
N TRP A 70 -9.46 0.88 2.55
CA TRP A 70 -8.22 0.90 3.34
C TRP A 70 -8.47 0.98 4.85
N THR A 71 -9.42 1.81 5.29
CA THR A 71 -9.80 1.92 6.71
C THR A 71 -10.39 0.61 7.23
N LYS A 72 -11.19 -0.09 6.41
CA LYS A 72 -11.74 -1.41 6.72
C LYS A 72 -10.64 -2.47 6.82
N LEU A 73 -9.66 -2.46 5.91
CA LEU A 73 -8.48 -3.33 5.99
C LEU A 73 -7.67 -3.03 7.27
N ALA A 74 -7.41 -1.76 7.56
CA ALA A 74 -6.62 -1.34 8.72
C ALA A 74 -7.25 -1.77 10.04
N ASN A 75 -8.56 -1.53 10.23
CA ASN A 75 -9.33 -1.95 11.42
C ASN A 75 -8.58 -1.72 12.75
N GLY A 76 -8.12 -0.50 12.97
CA GLY A 76 -7.36 -0.11 14.18
C GLY A 76 -5.84 -0.29 14.07
N ARG A 77 -5.32 -0.87 12.99
CA ARG A 77 -3.88 -1.02 12.73
C ARG A 77 -3.34 0.11 11.86
N SER A 78 -2.03 0.18 11.76
CA SER A 78 -1.35 1.07 10.82
C SER A 78 -1.19 0.39 9.46
N VAL A 79 -1.46 1.14 8.39
CA VAL A 79 -1.35 0.72 6.99
C VAL A 79 -0.70 1.84 6.20
N ILE A 80 0.24 1.50 5.33
CA ILE A 80 0.78 2.41 4.32
C ILE A 80 0.58 1.74 2.97
N TYR A 81 -0.10 2.40 2.05
CA TYR A 81 -0.27 1.97 0.66
C TYR A 81 0.30 3.04 -0.26
N ALA A 82 1.04 2.62 -1.29
CA ALA A 82 1.57 3.50 -2.29
C ALA A 82 1.44 2.87 -3.69
N TYR A 83 1.22 3.73 -4.67
CA TYR A 83 1.12 3.36 -6.08
C TYR A 83 1.72 4.45 -6.95
N TYR A 84 2.35 4.05 -8.04
CA TYR A 84 2.60 4.91 -9.19
C TYR A 84 2.71 4.09 -10.48
N ASP A 85 2.56 4.75 -11.63
CA ASP A 85 2.74 4.13 -12.96
C ASP A 85 3.47 5.04 -13.97
N GLU A 86 3.66 4.53 -15.19
CA GLU A 86 4.26 5.27 -16.30
C GLU A 86 3.43 6.45 -16.83
N ASP A 87 2.13 6.48 -16.54
CA ASP A 87 1.21 7.52 -16.98
C ASP A 87 1.15 8.67 -15.95
N LEU A 88 2.14 8.71 -15.03
CA LEU A 88 2.29 9.73 -13.99
C LEU A 88 1.15 9.74 -12.97
N ASN A 89 0.39 8.64 -12.87
CA ASN A 89 -0.58 8.48 -11.82
C ASN A 89 0.13 8.12 -10.51
N ALA A 90 -0.44 8.55 -9.39
CA ALA A 90 0.08 8.17 -8.07
C ALA A 90 -1.03 8.14 -7.00
N GLU A 91 -0.90 7.20 -6.07
CA GLU A 91 -1.76 7.12 -4.88
C GLU A 91 -0.91 6.92 -3.62
N LEU A 92 -1.34 7.50 -2.50
CA LEU A 92 -0.78 7.24 -1.19
C LEU A 92 -1.87 7.28 -0.12
N ILE A 93 -1.93 6.23 0.67
CA ILE A 93 -2.76 6.16 1.88
C ILE A 93 -1.86 5.89 3.07
N VAL A 94 -1.96 6.74 4.08
CA VAL A 94 -1.31 6.50 5.38
C VAL A 94 -2.38 6.48 6.47
N ILE A 95 -2.50 5.33 7.10
CA ILE A 95 -3.34 5.11 8.28
C ILE A 95 -2.42 4.80 9.45
N LYS A 96 -2.56 5.56 10.54
CA LYS A 96 -1.81 5.35 11.79
C LYS A 96 -2.77 4.99 12.91
N ASN A 97 -2.60 3.80 13.49
CA ASN A 97 -3.47 3.29 14.55
C ASN A 97 -4.97 3.37 14.18
N GLY A 98 -5.32 3.01 12.94
CA GLY A 98 -6.68 3.05 12.41
C GLY A 98 -7.22 4.44 12.02
N THR A 99 -6.43 5.50 12.16
CA THR A 99 -6.82 6.85 11.74
C THR A 99 -6.17 7.19 10.41
N LEU A 100 -6.97 7.57 9.40
CA LEU A 100 -6.48 8.12 8.14
C LEU A 100 -5.80 9.47 8.41
N ILE A 101 -4.49 9.56 8.13
CA ILE A 101 -3.71 10.79 8.31
C ILE A 101 -3.24 11.39 6.99
N ARG A 102 -3.19 10.58 5.91
CA ARG A 102 -2.85 11.02 4.56
C ARG A 102 -3.66 10.26 3.53
N GLU A 103 -4.24 11.01 2.60
CA GLU A 103 -4.81 10.50 1.35
C GLU A 103 -4.35 11.40 0.21
N PHE A 104 -3.61 10.82 -0.73
CA PHE A 104 -3.14 11.46 -1.94
C PHE A 104 -3.59 10.63 -3.14
N SER A 105 -4.14 11.29 -4.15
CA SER A 105 -4.31 10.72 -5.48
C SER A 105 -4.04 11.80 -6.53
N LEU A 106 -3.32 11.41 -7.58
CA LEU A 106 -2.99 12.24 -8.72
C LEU A 106 -3.22 11.42 -9.98
N TYR A 107 -4.17 11.85 -10.80
CA TYR A 107 -4.50 11.31 -12.11
C TYR A 107 -4.58 12.46 -13.11
N GLU A 108 -3.84 12.39 -14.21
CA GLU A 108 -3.83 13.44 -15.24
C GLU A 108 -5.15 13.45 -16.02
N ASP A 109 -5.67 12.26 -16.34
CA ASP A 109 -6.89 12.07 -17.12
C ASP A 109 -8.19 12.26 -16.30
N GLU A 110 -8.11 12.15 -14.97
CA GLU A 110 -9.26 12.27 -14.06
C GLU A 110 -9.00 13.26 -12.90
N PRO A 111 -8.76 14.56 -13.19
CA PRO A 111 -8.36 15.53 -12.17
C PRO A 111 -9.42 15.76 -11.08
N ASP A 112 -10.70 15.49 -11.36
CA ASP A 112 -11.79 15.57 -10.39
C ASP A 112 -11.72 14.46 -9.32
N ALA A 113 -10.97 13.37 -9.59
CA ALA A 113 -10.72 12.28 -8.64
C ALA A 113 -9.46 12.50 -7.78
N ASN A 114 -8.73 13.60 -8.01
CA ASN A 114 -7.52 13.91 -7.24
C ASN A 114 -7.85 14.33 -5.81
N VAL A 115 -7.13 13.75 -4.87
CA VAL A 115 -7.27 14.03 -3.44
C VAL A 115 -5.91 14.47 -2.90
N ASN A 116 -5.93 15.51 -2.07
CA ASN A 116 -4.77 15.90 -1.29
C ASN A 116 -5.23 16.28 0.12
N LEU A 117 -5.34 15.28 0.98
CA LEU A 117 -5.85 15.42 2.33
C LEU A 117 -4.83 14.95 3.36
N GLY A 118 -4.63 15.79 4.38
CA GLY A 118 -3.74 15.50 5.49
C GLY A 118 -2.27 15.64 5.14
N ALA A 119 -1.43 15.38 6.14
CA ALA A 119 0.02 15.33 6.05
C ALA A 119 0.53 14.50 7.25
N PHE A 120 1.72 13.91 7.12
CA PHE A 120 2.34 13.14 8.19
C PHE A 120 3.82 13.49 8.36
N GLU A 121 4.48 12.93 9.37
CA GLU A 121 5.84 13.31 9.83
C GLU A 121 6.89 13.33 8.70
N TYR A 122 6.80 12.43 7.72
CA TYR A 122 7.67 12.41 6.55
C TYR A 122 7.61 13.73 5.74
N GLU A 123 6.42 14.31 5.61
CA GLU A 123 6.16 15.48 4.78
C GLU A 123 6.66 16.80 5.40
N GLU A 124 7.11 16.79 6.66
CA GLU A 124 7.76 17.96 7.28
C GLU A 124 9.03 18.39 6.52
N HIS A 125 9.72 17.43 5.93
CA HIS A 125 10.98 17.65 5.19
C HIS A 125 10.90 17.19 3.72
N SER A 126 9.85 16.46 3.35
CA SER A 126 9.67 15.90 2.00
C SER A 126 8.18 15.91 1.61
N PRO A 127 7.62 17.08 1.26
CA PRO A 127 6.20 17.21 0.89
C PRO A 127 5.82 16.28 -0.25
N ILE A 128 4.61 15.73 -0.23
CA ILE A 128 4.08 14.91 -1.33
C ILE A 128 3.05 15.74 -2.11
N VAL A 129 3.48 16.25 -3.26
CA VAL A 129 2.67 17.11 -4.13
C VAL A 129 2.62 16.62 -5.58
N ASP A 130 3.51 15.71 -5.97
CA ASP A 130 3.65 15.15 -7.32
C ASP A 130 3.89 13.63 -7.24
N TRP A 131 3.69 12.91 -8.36
CA TRP A 131 3.92 11.46 -8.43
C TRP A 131 5.35 11.07 -8.07
N LYS A 132 6.33 11.92 -8.43
CA LYS A 132 7.75 11.71 -8.11
C LYS A 132 8.03 11.69 -6.60
N ASP A 133 7.22 12.41 -5.83
CA ASP A 133 7.36 12.43 -4.38
C ASP A 133 6.87 11.10 -3.78
N VAL A 134 5.83 10.49 -4.39
CA VAL A 134 5.35 9.14 -4.04
C VAL A 134 6.40 8.09 -4.40
N VAL A 135 7.03 8.18 -5.59
CA VAL A 135 8.16 7.29 -5.95
C VAL A 135 9.28 7.41 -4.92
N THR A 136 9.70 8.63 -4.60
CA THR A 136 10.77 8.88 -3.63
C THR A 136 10.41 8.38 -2.23
N PHE A 137 9.14 8.52 -1.83
CA PHE A 137 8.64 7.99 -0.56
C PHE A 137 8.69 6.46 -0.55
N LEU A 138 8.19 5.81 -1.60
CA LEU A 138 8.16 4.36 -1.73
C LEU A 138 9.60 3.79 -1.70
N GLU A 139 10.52 4.37 -2.47
CA GLU A 139 11.95 4.01 -2.45
C GLU A 139 12.59 4.18 -1.06
N LYS A 140 12.07 5.02 -0.17
CA LYS A 140 12.60 5.14 1.20
C LYS A 140 11.92 4.18 2.17
N GLU A 141 10.62 3.98 2.01
CA GLU A 141 9.77 3.28 2.97
C GLU A 141 9.67 1.77 2.71
N PHE A 142 9.94 1.34 1.47
CA PHE A 142 9.81 -0.03 0.99
C PHE A 142 11.14 -0.65 0.51
N THR A 143 12.25 0.10 0.51
CA THR A 143 13.55 -0.51 0.26
C THR A 143 13.99 -1.32 1.47
N LEU A 144 13.94 -2.64 1.31
CA LEU A 144 14.58 -3.61 2.19
C LEU A 144 16.09 -3.30 2.21
N ASN A 145 16.60 -2.77 3.33
CA ASN A 145 18.04 -2.75 3.60
C ASN A 145 18.51 -4.14 4.04
#